data_AF-A0A950SI63-F1
#
_entry.id   AF-A0A950SI63-F1
#
_cell.length_a   1.000
_cell.length_b   1.000
_cell.length_c   1.000
_cell.angle_alpha   90.00
_cell.angle_beta   90.00
_cell.angle_gamma   90.00
#
_symmetry.space_group_name_H-M   'P 1'
#
loop_
_entity.id
_entity.type
_entity.pdbx_description
1 polymer ?
#
loop_
_entity_poly.entity_id
_entity_poly.type
_entity_poly.pdbx_seq_one_letter_code
_entity_poly.pdbx_strand_id
1 'polypeptide(L)'
;MELNALAEAPTVRVRAVDSDAELVAAARANPREFLGLYDRYFDRVVGYVRLRVPDAATCEDVTSRVFTTALEQLGRFRGDGSFAGWLFQIARNSVRDVQRRRPTEPIRKNERPRISAPRSASWIESEPRSCTR
;
A
#
# COMPACT_ATOMS: atom_id res chain seq x y z
N MET A 1 -16.26 -44.09 -15.60
CA MET A 1 -15.99 -43.40 -16.89
C MET A 1 -17.08 -42.35 -17.00
N GLU A 2 -16.83 -41.06 -16.93
CA GLU A 2 -15.67 -40.26 -17.34
C GLU A 2 -15.38 -39.17 -16.29
N LEU A 3 -14.10 -39.01 -15.94
CA LEU A 3 -13.59 -37.86 -15.21
C LEU A 3 -12.49 -37.24 -16.08
N ASN A 4 -12.85 -36.37 -17.03
CA ASN A 4 -11.87 -35.47 -17.66
C ASN A 4 -12.54 -34.26 -18.32
N ALA A 5 -13.19 -33.41 -17.53
CA ALA A 5 -13.74 -32.13 -18.01
C ALA A 5 -13.44 -30.97 -17.04
N LEU A 6 -12.30 -31.01 -16.35
CA LEU A 6 -11.84 -29.89 -15.53
C LEU A 6 -10.49 -29.39 -16.04
N ALA A 7 -10.52 -28.13 -16.49
CA ALA A 7 -9.39 -27.21 -16.59
C ALA A 7 -8.39 -27.42 -17.74
N GLU A 8 -8.84 -27.17 -18.98
CA GLU A 8 -8.06 -26.25 -19.82
C GLU A 8 -8.23 -24.86 -19.20
N ALA A 9 -7.44 -24.55 -18.17
CA ALA A 9 -7.37 -23.19 -17.64
C ALA A 9 -6.97 -22.31 -18.83
N PRO A 10 -7.73 -21.25 -19.17
CA PRO A 10 -7.33 -20.34 -20.22
C PRO A 10 -6.03 -19.68 -19.79
N THR A 11 -4.90 -20.19 -20.28
CA THR A 11 -3.59 -19.60 -20.05
C THR A 11 -3.55 -18.28 -20.82
N VAL A 12 -3.82 -17.18 -20.12
CA VAL A 12 -3.60 -15.83 -20.64
C VAL A 12 -2.11 -15.70 -20.91
N ARG A 13 -1.72 -15.71 -22.19
CA ARG A 13 -0.32 -15.53 -22.59
C ARG A 13 -0.03 -14.03 -22.69
N VAL A 14 0.26 -13.42 -21.56
CA VAL A 14 0.83 -12.06 -21.53
C VAL A 14 2.18 -12.14 -22.23
N ARG A 15 2.37 -11.42 -23.34
CA ARG A 15 3.71 -11.32 -23.93
C ARG A 15 4.46 -10.27 -23.11
N ALA A 16 5.70 -10.55 -22.75
CA ALA A 16 6.53 -9.69 -21.89
C ALA A 16 6.76 -8.25 -22.42
N VAL A 17 6.28 -7.93 -23.62
CA VAL A 17 6.53 -6.68 -24.34
C VAL A 17 5.25 -5.83 -24.50
N ASP A 18 4.08 -6.34 -24.13
CA ASP A 18 2.82 -5.61 -24.34
C ASP A 18 2.81 -4.31 -23.51
N SER A 19 2.44 -3.21 -24.15
CA SER A 19 2.28 -1.91 -23.48
C SER A 19 1.06 -1.92 -22.57
N ASP A 20 1.05 -1.05 -21.56
CA ASP A 20 -0.12 -0.88 -20.68
C ASP A 20 -1.40 -0.57 -21.47
N ALA A 21 -1.28 0.21 -22.55
CA ALA A 21 -2.41 0.58 -23.39
C ALA A 21 -3.00 -0.63 -24.12
N GLU A 22 -2.16 -1.52 -24.65
CA GLU A 22 -2.58 -2.76 -25.31
C GLU A 22 -3.25 -3.71 -24.31
N LEU A 23 -2.66 -3.87 -23.13
CA LEU A 23 -3.23 -4.70 -22.06
C LEU A 23 -4.59 -4.15 -21.58
N VAL A 24 -4.73 -2.83 -21.46
CA VAL A 24 -6.01 -2.18 -21.14
C VAL A 24 -7.04 -2.40 -22.24
N ALA A 25 -6.65 -2.28 -23.51
CA ALA A 25 -7.55 -2.50 -24.64
C ALA A 25 -8.04 -3.96 -24.68
N ALA A 26 -7.13 -4.93 -24.50
CA ALA A 26 -7.45 -6.35 -24.43
C ALA A 26 -8.40 -6.66 -23.27
N ALA A 27 -8.10 -6.15 -22.06
CA ALA A 27 -8.90 -6.36 -20.87
C ALA A 27 -10.30 -5.74 -20.95
N ARG A 28 -10.50 -4.70 -21.78
CA ARG A 28 -11.84 -4.16 -22.08
C ARG A 28 -12.65 -5.04 -23.00
N ALA A 29 -12.01 -5.65 -23.99
CA ALA A 29 -12.68 -6.55 -24.93
C ALA A 29 -13.01 -7.89 -24.26
N ASN A 30 -12.12 -8.36 -23.39
CA ASN A 30 -12.27 -9.61 -22.66
C ASN A 30 -11.75 -9.44 -21.22
N PRO A 31 -12.62 -9.46 -20.19
CA PRO A 31 -12.22 -9.31 -18.79
C PRO A 31 -11.15 -10.32 -18.33
N ARG A 32 -11.00 -11.48 -18.98
CA ARG A 32 -9.95 -12.45 -18.66
C ARG A 32 -8.54 -11.92 -18.95
N GLU A 33 -8.40 -11.06 -19.95
CA GLU A 33 -7.11 -10.46 -20.31
C GLU A 33 -6.59 -9.45 -19.26
N PHE A 34 -7.44 -9.08 -18.28
CA PHE A 34 -7.00 -8.28 -17.14
C PHE A 34 -5.88 -8.94 -16.33
N LEU A 35 -5.73 -10.27 -16.41
CA LEU A 35 -4.64 -10.99 -15.76
C LEU A 35 -3.26 -10.45 -16.17
N GLY A 36 -3.08 -9.95 -17.40
CA GLY A 36 -1.81 -9.33 -17.79
C GLY A 36 -1.50 -8.01 -17.07
N LEU A 37 -2.53 -7.23 -16.75
CA LEU A 37 -2.38 -6.05 -15.90
C LEU A 37 -2.15 -6.47 -14.44
N TYR A 38 -2.82 -7.53 -13.99
CA TYR A 38 -2.64 -8.07 -12.64
C TYR A 38 -1.18 -8.50 -12.42
N ASP A 39 -0.66 -9.40 -13.24
CA ASP A 39 0.70 -9.95 -13.10
C ASP A 39 1.77 -8.84 -13.12
N ARG A 40 1.60 -7.85 -13.99
CA ARG A 40 2.52 -6.71 -14.12
C ARG A 40 2.54 -5.79 -12.89
N TYR A 41 1.41 -5.65 -12.19
CA TYR A 41 1.24 -4.65 -11.14
C TYR A 41 1.10 -5.22 -9.73
N PHE A 42 0.87 -6.52 -9.59
CA PHE A 42 0.59 -7.18 -8.31
C PHE A 42 1.64 -6.85 -7.25
N ASP A 43 2.91 -7.14 -7.51
CA ASP A 43 4.01 -6.93 -6.55
C ASP A 43 4.15 -5.45 -6.14
N ARG A 44 3.94 -4.54 -7.09
CA ARG A 44 4.04 -3.09 -6.85
C ARG A 44 2.90 -2.60 -5.97
N VAL A 45 1.67 -3.06 -6.22
CA VAL A 45 0.49 -2.73 -5.42
C VAL A 45 0.62 -3.32 -4.02
N VAL A 46 0.98 -4.60 -3.91
CA VAL A 46 1.21 -5.27 -2.62
C VAL A 46 2.28 -4.54 -1.82
N GLY A 47 3.44 -4.23 -2.43
CA GLY A 47 4.50 -3.46 -1.77
C GLY A 47 4.02 -2.09 -1.29
N TYR A 48 3.25 -1.37 -2.11
CA TYR A 48 2.68 -0.08 -1.72
C TYR A 48 1.71 -0.18 -0.52
N VAL A 49 0.85 -1.20 -0.52
CA VAL A 49 -0.15 -1.43 0.52
C VAL A 49 0.52 -1.89 1.82
N ARG A 50 1.44 -2.87 1.76
CA ARG A 50 2.19 -3.39 2.92
C ARG A 50 2.86 -2.30 3.75
N LEU A 51 3.39 -1.27 3.10
CA LEU A 51 4.03 -0.14 3.78
C LEU A 51 3.06 0.81 4.52
N ARG A 52 1.74 0.63 4.36
CA ARG A 52 0.70 1.57 4.85
C ARG A 52 -0.38 0.94 5.72
N VAL A 53 -0.37 -0.39 5.83
CA VAL A 53 -1.34 -1.16 6.61
C VAL A 53 -0.60 -1.97 7.69
N PRO A 54 -1.25 -2.24 8.83
CA PRO A 54 -0.58 -2.74 10.03
C PRO A 54 -0.26 -4.25 10.00
N ASP A 55 -1.01 -5.03 9.23
CA ASP A 55 -0.94 -6.49 9.25
C ASP A 55 -1.15 -7.10 7.86
N ALA A 56 -0.77 -8.37 7.72
CA ALA A 56 -0.80 -9.09 6.45
C ALA A 56 -2.21 -9.36 5.94
N ALA A 57 -3.17 -9.65 6.83
CA ALA A 57 -4.56 -9.94 6.44
C ALA A 57 -5.21 -8.68 5.84
N THR A 58 -5.06 -7.54 6.51
CA THR A 58 -5.51 -6.24 5.98
C THR A 58 -4.86 -5.92 4.64
N CYS A 59 -3.58 -6.28 4.46
CA CYS A 59 -2.90 -6.07 3.18
C CYS A 59 -3.52 -6.89 2.04
N GLU A 60 -3.82 -8.16 2.29
CA GLU A 60 -4.44 -9.06 1.31
C GLU A 60 -5.84 -8.57 0.93
N ASP A 61 -6.65 -8.19 1.91
CA ASP A 61 -7.99 -7.64 1.71
C ASP A 61 -7.96 -6.36 0.86
N VAL A 62 -7.06 -5.43 1.21
CA VAL A 62 -6.91 -4.17 0.47
C VAL A 62 -6.43 -4.43 -0.95
N THR A 63 -5.47 -5.33 -1.14
CA THR A 63 -4.95 -5.68 -2.47
C THR A 63 -6.05 -6.27 -3.35
N SER A 64 -6.80 -7.24 -2.80
CA SER A 64 -7.95 -7.85 -3.49
C SER A 64 -8.96 -6.78 -3.91
N ARG A 65 -9.32 -5.88 -2.99
CA ARG A 65 -10.23 -4.77 -3.28
C ARG A 65 -9.71 -3.83 -4.37
N VAL A 66 -8.42 -3.55 -4.42
CA VAL A 66 -7.82 -2.70 -5.47
C VAL A 66 -8.02 -3.32 -6.84
N PHE A 67 -7.69 -4.60 -7.01
CA PHE A 67 -7.81 -5.26 -8.31
C PHE A 67 -9.26 -5.51 -8.72
N THR A 68 -10.15 -5.86 -7.79
CA THR A 68 -11.59 -5.95 -8.07
C THR A 68 -12.15 -4.60 -8.51
N THR A 69 -11.83 -3.52 -7.79
CA THR A 69 -12.27 -2.16 -8.14
C THR A 69 -11.69 -1.73 -9.50
N ALA A 70 -10.43 -2.06 -9.77
CA ALA A 70 -9.80 -1.75 -11.05
C ALA A 70 -10.49 -2.50 -12.20
N LEU A 71 -10.81 -3.78 -12.04
CA LEU A 71 -11.55 -4.54 -13.06
C LEU A 71 -12.94 -3.93 -13.34
N GLU A 72 -13.70 -3.60 -12.29
CA GLU A 72 -15.03 -2.99 -12.40
C GLU A 72 -15.02 -1.60 -13.05
N GLN A 73 -13.96 -0.82 -12.81
CA GLN A 73 -13.85 0.55 -13.30
C GLN A 73 -13.04 0.68 -14.59
N LEU A 74 -12.46 -0.40 -15.11
CA LEU A 74 -11.58 -0.38 -16.28
C LEU A 74 -12.25 0.22 -17.53
N GLY A 75 -13.55 -0.05 -17.70
CA GLY A 75 -14.36 0.51 -18.78
C GLY A 75 -14.55 2.02 -18.69
N ARG A 76 -14.40 2.62 -17.50
CA ARG A 76 -14.50 4.08 -17.26
C ARG A 76 -13.16 4.80 -17.32
N PHE A 77 -12.05 4.07 -17.31
CA PHE A 77 -10.73 4.67 -17.46
C PHE A 77 -10.65 5.38 -18.82
N ARG A 78 -10.25 6.66 -18.87
CA ARG A 78 -10.27 7.40 -20.15
C ARG A 78 -8.96 7.33 -20.93
N GLY A 79 -7.88 6.92 -20.28
CA GLY A 79 -6.54 6.93 -20.90
C GLY A 79 -5.84 8.29 -20.84
N ASP A 80 -6.40 9.28 -20.13
CA ASP A 80 -5.83 10.63 -19.98
C ASP A 80 -4.50 10.66 -19.18
N GLY A 81 -4.00 9.49 -18.76
CA GLY A 81 -2.76 9.31 -18.01
C GLY A 81 -2.32 7.84 -17.99
N SER A 82 -1.28 7.52 -17.23
CA SER A 82 -0.81 6.13 -17.13
C SER A 82 -1.80 5.25 -16.37
N PHE A 83 -1.94 4.00 -16.81
CA PHE A 83 -2.72 2.99 -16.09
C PHE A 83 -2.19 2.82 -14.66
N ALA A 84 -0.86 2.81 -14.48
CA ALA A 84 -0.22 2.79 -13.18
C ALA A 84 -0.73 3.91 -12.25
N GLY A 85 -0.75 5.16 -12.72
CA GLY A 85 -1.21 6.30 -11.92
C GLY A 85 -2.67 6.15 -11.47
N TRP A 86 -3.52 5.70 -12.38
CA TRP A 86 -4.92 5.41 -12.08
C TRP A 86 -5.09 4.25 -11.09
N LEU A 87 -4.34 3.16 -11.25
CA LEU A 87 -4.36 2.01 -10.33
C LEU A 87 -3.88 2.40 -8.92
N PHE A 88 -2.81 3.20 -8.82
CA PHE A 88 -2.32 3.69 -7.53
C PHE A 88 -3.28 4.69 -6.87
N GLN A 89 -4.09 5.42 -7.65
CA GLN A 89 -5.18 6.22 -7.10
C GLN A 89 -6.23 5.34 -6.41
N ILE A 90 -6.59 4.20 -7.02
CA ILE A 90 -7.49 3.21 -6.40
C ILE A 90 -6.84 2.67 -5.12
N ALA A 91 -5.57 2.24 -5.17
CA ALA A 91 -4.83 1.74 -4.01
C ALA A 91 -4.78 2.74 -2.85
N ARG A 92 -4.47 4.00 -3.13
CA ARG A 92 -4.50 5.09 -2.14
C ARG A 92 -5.87 5.24 -1.50
N ASN A 93 -6.94 5.19 -2.30
CA ASN A 93 -8.30 5.33 -1.79
C ASN A 93 -8.70 4.14 -0.89
N SER A 94 -8.35 2.92 -1.27
CA SER A 94 -8.60 1.70 -0.48
C SER A 94 -7.85 1.73 0.86
N VAL A 95 -6.58 2.12 0.85
CA VAL A 95 -5.78 2.29 2.09
C VAL A 95 -6.41 3.35 2.99
N ARG A 96 -6.84 4.49 2.44
CA ARG A 96 -7.47 5.57 3.20
C ARG A 96 -8.77 5.11 3.86
N ASP A 97 -9.55 4.25 3.21
CA ASP A 97 -10.78 3.69 3.79
C ASP A 97 -10.47 2.84 5.03
N VAL A 98 -9.47 1.96 4.95
CA VAL A 98 -9.01 1.17 6.11
C VAL A 98 -8.52 2.07 7.25
N GLN A 99 -7.74 3.09 6.93
CA GLN A 99 -7.22 4.03 7.93
C GLN A 99 -8.32 4.85 8.62
N ARG A 100 -9.41 5.17 7.91
CA ARG A 100 -10.58 5.86 8.49
C ARG A 100 -11.44 4.98 9.39
N ARG A 101 -11.52 3.68 9.07
CA ARG A 101 -12.31 2.71 9.85
C ARG A 101 -11.64 2.29 11.14
N ARG A 102 -10.32 2.50 11.27
CA ARG A 102 -9.66 2.38 12.56
C ARG A 102 -10.28 3.41 13.51
N PRO A 103 -10.82 2.98 14.67
CA PRO A 103 -11.07 3.90 15.75
C PRO A 103 -9.75 4.63 15.98
N THR A 104 -9.74 5.94 15.77
CA THR A 104 -8.65 6.77 16.27
C THR A 104 -8.68 6.54 17.77
N GLU A 105 -7.82 5.66 18.31
CA GLU A 105 -7.54 5.74 19.73
C GLU A 105 -7.13 7.20 19.94
N PRO A 106 -7.87 7.95 20.77
CA PRO A 106 -7.50 9.33 21.02
C PRO A 106 -6.06 9.26 21.49
N ILE A 107 -5.20 10.08 20.87
CA ILE A 107 -3.82 10.26 21.32
C ILE A 107 -3.96 10.56 22.81
N ARG A 108 -3.69 9.56 23.68
CA ARG A 108 -3.45 9.84 25.09
C ARG A 108 -2.23 10.73 25.01
N LYS A 109 -2.43 12.05 25.15
CA LYS A 109 -1.35 13.00 25.31
C LYS A 109 -0.62 12.55 26.56
N ASN A 110 0.38 11.68 26.36
CA ASN A 110 1.08 11.06 27.46
C ASN A 110 1.71 12.21 28.23
N GLU A 111 1.32 12.28 29.49
CA GLU A 111 1.76 13.25 30.45
C GLU A 111 3.28 13.31 30.40
N ARG A 112 3.82 14.52 30.30
CA ARG A 112 5.26 14.73 30.46
C ARG A 112 5.65 14.04 31.77
N PRO A 113 6.64 13.12 31.79
CA PRO A 113 7.11 12.61 33.06
C PRO A 113 7.52 13.83 33.88
N ARG A 114 6.87 14.04 35.03
CA ARG A 114 7.31 15.06 35.99
C ARG A 114 8.65 14.57 36.51
N ILE A 115 9.73 14.92 35.83
CA ILE A 115 11.07 14.79 36.37
C ILE A 115 11.08 15.70 37.59
N SER A 116 10.83 15.16 38.79
CA SER A 116 11.14 15.88 40.00
C SER A 116 12.66 15.96 40.05
N ALA A 117 13.21 17.14 39.82
CA ALA A 117 14.61 17.40 40.06
C ALA A 117 14.94 16.93 41.49
N PRO A 118 15.98 16.10 41.70
CA PRO A 118 16.36 15.72 43.05
C PRO A 118 16.71 16.99 43.83
N ARG A 119 16.10 17.17 45.02
CA ARG A 119 16.27 18.36 45.87
C ARG A 119 17.67 18.47 46.51
N SER A 120 18.62 17.64 46.12
CA SER A 120 20.01 17.70 46.57
C SER A 120 20.90 16.91 45.60
N ALA A 121 21.51 17.60 44.64
CA ALA A 121 22.73 17.12 44.00
C ALA A 121 23.66 18.31 43.81
N SER A 122 24.51 18.45 44.82
CA SER A 122 25.59 19.42 45.02
C SER A 122 26.69 19.26 43.96
N TRP A 123 26.47 19.79 42.77
CA TRP A 123 27.54 20.00 41.79
C TRP A 123 27.96 21.48 41.79
N ILE A 124 28.39 21.95 42.96
CA ILE A 124 29.31 23.07 43.12
C ILE A 124 30.57 22.47 43.75
N GLU A 125 31.72 23.04 43.38
CA GLU A 125 33.08 22.79 43.87
C GLU A 125 33.84 21.74 43.04
N SER A 126 34.64 22.15 42.06
CA SER A 126 35.93 22.77 42.37
C SER A 126 36.35 23.80 41.32
N GLU A 127 36.18 25.07 41.65
CA GLU A 127 37.05 26.16 41.14
C GLU A 127 38.43 26.04 41.84
N PRO A 128 39.55 26.54 41.28
CA PRO A 128 39.63 27.95 40.90
C PRO A 128 40.56 28.36 39.74
N ARG A 129 40.19 29.50 39.16
CA ARG A 129 41.02 30.68 38.84
C ARG A 129 42.39 30.49 38.16
N SER A 130 42.48 31.18 37.03
CA SER A 130 43.64 31.96 36.56
C SER A 130 44.80 31.22 35.91
N CYS A 131 44.99 31.48 34.61
CA CYS A 131 46.34 31.67 34.09
C CYS A 131 46.34 32.91 33.18
N THR A 132 46.82 34.00 33.75
CA THR A 132 47.35 35.18 33.05
C THR A 132 48.44 34.78 32.07
N ARG A 133 48.43 35.36 30.86
CA ARG A 133 49.56 36.15 30.38
C ARG A 133 49.15 37.16 29.32
#